data_AF-A0A1G9B0V2-F1
#
_entry.id   AF-A0A1G9B0V2-F1
#
_cell.length_a   1.000
_cell.length_b   1.000
_cell.length_c   1.000
_cell.angle_alpha   90.00
_cell.angle_beta   90.00
_cell.angle_gamma   90.00
#
_symmetry.space_group_name_H-M   'P 1'
#
loop_
_entity.id
_entity.type
_entity.pdbx_description
1 polymer ?
#
loop_
_entity_poly.entity_id
_entity_poly.type
_entity_poly.pdbx_seq_one_letter_code
_entity_poly.pdbx_strand_id
1 'polypeptide(L)' 'MNSTEIYQTKRNIFTYADKLTKGLPKPRKKFYSDILFGMSKSQSTLLSNIARSL' A
#
# COMPACT_ATOMS: atom_id res chain seq x y z
N MET A 1 -2.21 12.46 13.94
CA MET A 1 -1.05 11.90 13.25
C MET A 1 -0.08 13.04 12.96
N ASN A 2 1.12 13.00 13.51
CA ASN A 2 2.13 14.05 13.29
C ASN A 2 2.81 13.87 11.91
N SER A 3 3.57 14.89 11.48
CA SER A 3 4.25 14.87 10.17
C SER A 3 5.17 13.66 9.99
N THR A 4 5.88 13.26 11.06
CA THR A 4 6.78 12.12 11.08
C THR A 4 6.04 10.79 10.85
N GLU A 5 4.91 10.60 11.53
CA GLU A 5 4.05 9.42 11.37
C GLU A 5 3.51 9.33 9.94
N ILE A 6 3.07 10.45 9.36
CA ILE A 6 2.59 10.49 7.96
C ILE A 6 3.69 10.06 6.99
N TYR A 7 4.91 10.57 7.18
CA TYR A 7 6.05 10.20 6.35
C TYR A 7 6.40 8.71 6.49
N GLN A 8 6.46 8.21 7.73
CA GLN A 8 6.75 6.80 8.01
C GLN A 8 5.69 5.87 7.41
N THR A 9 4.40 6.19 7.57
CA THR A 9 3.31 5.42 6.98
C THR A 9 3.41 5.37 5.46
N LYS A 10 3.66 6.51 4.79
CA LYS A 10 3.88 6.54 3.33
C LYS A 10 5.04 5.66 2.90
N ARG A 11 6.19 5.75 3.59
CA ARG A 11 7.37 4.92 3.30
C ARG A 11 7.07 3.43 3.48
N ASN A 12 6.33 3.06 4.51
CA ASN A 12 5.95 1.68 4.78
C ASN A 12 5.04 1.12 3.68
N ILE A 13 4.07 1.91 3.21
CA ILE A 13 3.18 1.53 2.10
C ILE A 13 3.99 1.29 0.82
N PHE A 14 4.91 2.20 0.46
CA PHE A 14 5.76 2.03 -0.73
C PHE A 14 6.67 0.80 -0.62
N THR A 15 7.27 0.58 0.54
CA THR A 15 8.16 -0.56 0.79
C THR A 15 7.39 -1.88 0.69
N TYR A 16 6.18 -1.93 1.23
CA TYR A 16 5.29 -3.08 1.12
C TYR A 16 4.87 -3.33 -0.35
N ALA A 17 4.47 -2.27 -1.07
CA ALA A 17 4.08 -2.37 -2.47
C ALA A 17 5.21 -2.89 -3.36
N ASP A 18 6.46 -2.46 -3.17
CA ASP A 18 7.60 -2.95 -3.96
C ASP A 18 7.91 -4.43 -3.67
N LYS A 19 7.80 -4.86 -2.40
CA LYS A 19 7.93 -6.28 -2.03
C LYS A 19 6.82 -7.12 -2.68
N LEU A 20 5.57 -6.67 -2.60
CA LEU A 20 4.40 -7.36 -3.17
C LEU A 20 4.50 -7.51 -4.68
N THR A 21 5.07 -6.51 -5.36
CA THR A 21 5.11 -6.44 -6.82
C THR A 21 6.46 -6.81 -7.41
N LYS A 22 7.33 -7.46 -6.63
CA LYS A 22 8.65 -7.90 -7.08
C LYS A 22 8.52 -8.79 -8.32
N GLY A 23 9.30 -8.49 -9.35
CA GLY A 23 9.26 -9.19 -10.65
C GLY A 23 8.16 -8.73 -11.62
N LEU A 24 7.26 -7.84 -11.20
CA LEU A 24 6.24 -7.27 -12.09
C LEU A 24 6.78 -6.08 -12.92
N PRO A 25 6.27 -5.88 -14.14
CA PRO A 25 6.60 -4.72 -14.95
C PRO A 25 6.08 -3.42 -14.32
N LYS A 26 6.73 -2.30 -14.64
CA LYS A 26 6.46 -0.97 -14.05
C LYS A 26 4.97 -0.57 -14.04
N PRO A 27 4.17 -0.80 -15.11
CA PRO A 27 2.74 -0.47 -15.08
C PRO A 27 1.98 -1.23 -14.00
N ARG A 28 2.29 -2.51 -13.78
CA ARG A 28 1.67 -3.32 -12.73
C ARG A 28 2.10 -2.86 -11.35
N LYS A 29 3.39 -2.57 -11.15
CA LYS A 29 3.89 -1.99 -9.87
C LYS A 29 3.14 -0.72 -9.49
N LYS A 30 2.94 0.18 -10.47
CA LYS A 30 2.20 1.43 -10.29
C LYS A 30 0.74 1.18 -9.90
N PHE A 31 0.06 0.28 -10.62
CA PHE A 31 -1.32 -0.09 -10.34
C PHE A 31 -1.53 -0.53 -8.88
N TYR A 32 -0.73 -1.48 -8.38
CA TYR A 32 -0.84 -1.93 -6.99
C TYR A 32 -0.50 -0.84 -5.97
N SER A 33 0.48 0.02 -6.28
CA SER A 33 0.83 1.16 -5.43
C SER A 33 -0.33 2.15 -5.30
N ASP A 34 -1.00 2.46 -6.43
CA ASP A 34 -2.15 3.38 -6.47
C ASP A 34 -3.35 2.79 -5.69
N ILE A 35 -3.59 1.48 -5.82
CA ILE A 35 -4.62 0.76 -5.05
C ILE A 35 -4.34 0.85 -3.54
N LEU A 36 -3.11 0.52 -3.10
CA LEU A 36 -2.73 0.55 -1.69
C LEU A 36 -2.83 1.97 -1.10
N PHE A 37 -2.43 2.98 -1.87
CA PHE A 37 -2.60 4.38 -1.49
C PHE A 37 -4.07 4.79 -1.40
N GLY A 38 -4.90 4.39 -2.36
CA GLY A 38 -6.33 4.64 -2.36
C GLY A 38 -7.04 4.00 -1.16
N MET A 39 -6.68 2.75 -0.83
CA MET A 39 -7.19 2.05 0.34
C MET A 39 -6.78 2.74 1.65
N SER A 40 -5.51 3.15 1.76
CA SER A 40 -5.02 3.89 2.94
C SER A 40 -5.71 5.25 3.10
N LYS A 41 -5.86 6.01 2.00
CA LYS A 41 -6.52 7.33 2.01
C LYS A 41 -8.01 7.23 2.35
N SER A 42 -8.69 6.19 1.86
CA SER A 42 -10.11 5.95 2.15
C SER A 42 -10.37 5.37 3.54
N GLN A 43 -9.32 5.05 4.31
CA GLN A 43 -9.41 4.33 5.59
C GLN A 43 -10.19 3.02 5.46
N SER A 44 -10.14 2.39 4.28
CA SER A 44 -10.90 1.18 4.00
C SER A 44 -10.33 -0.02 4.72
N THR A 45 -11.19 -0.78 5.41
CA THR A 45 -10.82 -2.06 6.05
C THR A 45 -10.69 -3.20 5.05
N LEU A 46 -10.93 -2.94 3.75
CA LEU A 46 -10.90 -3.98 2.71
C LEU A 46 -9.55 -4.70 2.67
N LEU A 47 -8.44 -3.97 2.78
CA LEU A 47 -7.11 -4.59 2.80
C LEU A 47 -6.95 -5.53 4.01
N SER A 48 -7.39 -5.08 5.19
CA SER A 48 -7.37 -5.90 6.41
C SER A 48 -8.27 -7.14 6.30
N ASN A 49 -9.39 -7.02 5.58
CA ASN A 49 -10.31 -8.14 5.35
C ASN A 49 -9.72 -9.16 4.36
N ILE A 50 -9.12 -8.69 3.26
CA ILE A 50 -8.39 -9.56 2.32
C ILE A 50 -7.24 -10.27 3.04
N ALA A 51 -6.45 -9.53 3.82
CA ALA A 51 -5.33 -10.09 4.58
C ALA A 51 -5.76 -11.15 5.61
N ARG A 52 -6.97 -11.04 6.17
CA ARG A 52 -7.52 -12.04 7.11
C ARG A 52 -8.08 -13.28 6.40
N SER A 53 -8.47 -13.14 5.13
CA SER A 53 -9.03 -14.25 4.33
C SER A 53 -7.99 -15.13 3.65
N LEU A 54 -6.72 -14.75 3.72
CA LEU A 54 -5.56 -15.49 3.21
C LEU A 54 -4.88 -16.23 4.36
#